data_AF-A0AAW2JXD1-F1
#
_entry.id   AF-A0AAW2JXD1-F1
#
_cell.length_a   1.000
_cell.length_b   1.000
_cell.length_c   1.000
_cell.angle_alpha   90.00
_cell.angle_beta   90.00
_cell.angle_gamma   90.00
#
_symmetry.space_group_name_H-M   'P 1'
#
loop_
_entity.id
_entity.type
_entity.pdbx_description
1 polymer ?
#
loop_
_entity_poly.entity_id
_entity_poly.type
_entity_poly.pdbx_seq_one_letter_code
_entity_poly.pdbx_strand_id
1 'polypeptide(L)'
;MHQKPQVQRGKCIKKGQILADGAATVGGELALGKNVLVAYMPWEGYNFEDAVLISERLVYEDIYTSFHIRKYEIQTHVTSQGPERITKEIPHLEAHLLRNLDKNGIVMLGSWVETGDILVGGRGRVIDVRWIQKRGGSSYNPETIRVYISQKREIKVGDKVAGRHGNKGIISKILPRQDMPYLQDGRPVDMVFNPLGVPSRMNVGQIFECSLGLAGDLLDRHYRIAPFDERYEQEASRKLVFSELYEASKQTANPWVFEPECACSPLLPYPGKSL
;
A
#
# COMPACT_ATOMS: atom_id res chain seq x y z
N MET A 1 8.75 0.87 15.06
CA MET A 1 9.55 1.19 13.86
C MET A 1 10.07 -0.14 13.34
N HIS A 2 9.60 -0.60 12.17
CA HIS A 2 9.96 -1.91 11.63
C HIS A 2 11.21 -1.75 10.76
N GLN A 3 12.30 -2.42 11.12
CA GLN A 3 13.52 -2.46 10.32
C GLN A 3 13.77 -3.89 9.84
N LYS A 4 14.14 -4.07 8.58
CA LYS A 4 14.42 -5.39 7.99
C LYS A 4 15.92 -5.50 7.73
N PRO A 5 16.64 -6.45 8.36
CA PRO A 5 18.06 -6.61 8.12
C PRO A 5 18.32 -7.05 6.67
N GLN A 6 19.30 -6.44 6.02
CA GLN A 6 19.74 -6.75 4.64
C GLN A 6 21.04 -7.56 4.61
N VAL A 7 21.83 -7.50 5.68
CA VAL A 7 23.12 -8.19 5.77
C VAL A 7 22.98 -9.54 6.47
N GLN A 8 23.68 -10.54 5.94
CA GLN A 8 23.79 -11.86 6.56
C GLN A 8 25.00 -11.92 7.50
N ARG A 9 24.91 -12.76 8.54
CA ARG A 9 25.98 -12.99 9.50
C ARG A 9 27.23 -13.53 8.78
N GLY A 10 28.40 -12.99 9.10
CA GLY A 10 29.68 -13.43 8.54
C GLY A 10 30.15 -12.69 7.28
N LYS A 11 29.36 -11.76 6.73
CA LYS A 11 29.83 -10.88 5.65
C LYS A 11 30.63 -9.69 6.20
N CYS A 12 31.78 -9.40 5.58
CA CYS A 12 32.51 -8.16 5.81
C CYS A 12 31.69 -6.97 5.28
N ILE A 13 31.51 -5.95 6.10
CA ILE A 13 30.77 -4.73 5.76
C ILE A 13 31.73 -3.57 5.51
N LYS A 14 31.40 -2.70 4.57
CA LYS A 14 32.13 -1.45 4.32
C LYS A 14 31.55 -0.31 5.15
N LYS A 15 32.38 0.67 5.52
CA LYS A 15 31.90 1.91 6.15
C LYS A 15 30.90 2.60 5.21
N GLY A 16 29.71 2.92 5.71
CA GLY A 16 28.62 3.53 4.93
C GLY A 16 27.68 2.53 4.24
N GLN A 17 27.91 1.22 4.36
CA GLN A 17 26.99 0.20 3.85
C GLN A 17 25.71 0.14 4.69
N ILE A 18 24.57 0.04 4.02
CA ILE A 18 23.25 -0.07 4.65
C ILE A 18 23.08 -1.47 5.24
N LEU A 19 22.73 -1.52 6.53
CA LEU A 19 22.62 -2.77 7.29
C LEU A 19 21.17 -3.27 7.38
N ALA A 20 20.22 -2.35 7.37
CA ALA A 20 18.80 -2.65 7.43
C ALA A 20 17.99 -1.61 6.67
N ASP A 21 16.93 -2.07 6.02
CA ASP A 21 15.92 -1.21 5.42
C ASP A 21 14.92 -0.73 6.48
N GLY A 22 14.44 0.50 6.29
CA GLY A 22 13.37 1.07 7.08
C GLY A 22 11.98 0.64 6.62
N ALA A 23 10.95 1.38 7.05
CA ALA A 23 9.57 1.07 6.72
C ALA A 23 9.21 1.33 5.24
N ALA A 24 9.94 2.24 4.57
CA ALA A 24 9.70 2.63 3.19
C ALA A 24 11.01 2.70 2.37
N THR A 25 11.94 1.79 2.63
CA THR A 25 13.14 1.64 1.82
C THR A 25 13.32 0.18 1.37
N VAL A 26 13.92 0.01 0.21
CA VAL A 26 14.32 -1.30 -0.33
C VAL A 26 15.72 -1.15 -0.92
N GLY A 27 16.68 -1.93 -0.41
CA GLY A 27 18.06 -1.87 -0.90
C GLY A 27 18.72 -0.50 -0.66
N GLY A 28 18.23 0.26 0.33
CA GLY A 28 18.68 1.61 0.60
C GLY A 28 18.07 2.73 -0.24
N GLU A 29 17.18 2.40 -1.17
CA GLU A 29 16.45 3.37 -1.97
C GLU A 29 15.03 3.59 -1.41
N LEU A 30 14.47 4.78 -1.65
CA LEU A 30 13.13 5.14 -1.20
C LEU A 30 12.06 4.36 -1.99
N ALA A 31 11.19 3.65 -1.26
CA ALA A 31 10.12 2.82 -1.82
C ALA A 31 8.78 3.11 -1.12
N LEU A 32 8.11 4.19 -1.54
CA LEU A 32 6.84 4.64 -0.95
C LEU A 32 5.59 3.95 -1.53
N GLY A 33 5.74 3.25 -2.65
CA GLY A 33 4.63 2.64 -3.39
C GLY A 33 4.99 1.27 -3.95
N LYS A 34 4.20 0.83 -4.93
CA LYS A 34 4.37 -0.45 -5.63
C LYS A 34 4.28 -0.20 -7.13
N ASN A 35 5.11 -0.90 -7.89
CA ASN A 35 5.00 -0.97 -9.34
C ASN A 35 3.88 -1.96 -9.65
N VAL A 36 2.94 -1.55 -10.49
CA VAL A 36 1.78 -2.33 -10.91
C VAL A 36 1.56 -2.14 -12.41
N LEU A 37 0.94 -3.11 -13.06
CA LEU A 37 0.64 -3.02 -14.49
C LEU A 37 -0.61 -2.18 -14.72
N VAL A 38 -0.51 -1.14 -15.53
CA VAL A 38 -1.55 -0.13 -15.68
C VAL A 38 -2.02 -0.03 -17.13
N ALA A 39 -3.34 0.15 -17.34
CA ALA A 39 -3.93 0.50 -18.62
C ALA A 39 -4.59 1.88 -18.59
N TYR A 40 -4.51 2.62 -19.70
CA TYR A 40 -5.27 3.84 -19.93
C TYR A 40 -6.35 3.57 -20.97
N MET A 41 -7.56 3.25 -20.52
CA MET A 41 -8.71 3.02 -21.40
C MET A 41 -10.03 3.28 -20.65
N PRO A 42 -11.09 3.74 -21.31
CA PRO A 42 -12.41 3.79 -20.68
C PRO A 42 -12.91 2.39 -20.35
N TRP A 43 -13.57 2.20 -19.21
CA TRP A 43 -14.10 0.89 -18.82
C TRP A 43 -15.46 1.00 -18.11
N GLU A 44 -16.53 0.69 -18.85
CA GLU A 44 -17.92 0.59 -18.36
C GLU A 44 -18.40 1.77 -17.48
N GLY A 45 -17.79 2.95 -17.62
CA GLY A 45 -18.07 4.12 -16.78
C GLY A 45 -17.51 4.05 -15.35
N TYR A 46 -16.91 2.93 -14.93
CA TYR A 46 -16.35 2.78 -13.58
C TYR A 46 -15.09 3.61 -13.35
N ASN A 47 -14.39 4.02 -14.40
CA ASN A 47 -13.31 5.00 -14.33
C ASN A 47 -13.72 6.39 -14.83
N PHE A 48 -14.97 6.79 -14.62
CA PHE A 48 -15.39 8.16 -14.93
C PHE A 48 -14.60 9.18 -14.08
N GLU A 49 -14.18 10.29 -14.70
CA GLU A 49 -13.35 11.33 -14.09
C GLU A 49 -12.08 10.79 -13.41
N ASP A 50 -12.05 10.85 -12.06
CA ASP A 50 -10.93 10.46 -11.22
C ASP A 50 -11.16 9.10 -10.54
N ALA A 51 -12.17 8.34 -10.98
CA ALA A 51 -12.35 6.98 -10.51
C ALA A 51 -11.32 6.02 -11.15
N VAL A 52 -10.88 5.03 -10.38
CA VAL A 52 -9.90 4.02 -10.82
C VAL A 52 -10.45 2.63 -10.52
N LEU A 53 -10.31 1.72 -11.49
CA LEU A 53 -10.56 0.30 -11.27
C LEU A 53 -9.27 -0.40 -10.87
N ILE A 54 -9.38 -1.38 -9.98
CA ILE A 54 -8.27 -2.23 -9.59
C ILE A 54 -8.63 -3.71 -9.72
N SER A 55 -7.64 -4.54 -9.98
CA SER A 55 -7.75 -6.00 -9.93
C SER A 55 -7.83 -6.49 -8.48
N GLU A 56 -8.66 -7.50 -8.22
CA GLU A 56 -8.69 -8.22 -6.94
C GLU A 56 -7.32 -8.82 -6.58
N ARG A 57 -6.42 -9.03 -7.56
CA ARG A 57 -5.03 -9.44 -7.32
C ARG A 57 -4.34 -8.55 -6.29
N LEU A 58 -4.56 -7.24 -6.38
CA LEU A 58 -3.93 -6.26 -5.49
C LEU A 58 -4.37 -6.42 -4.02
N VAL A 59 -5.55 -7.01 -3.80
CA VAL A 59 -6.08 -7.34 -2.48
C VAL A 59 -5.53 -8.69 -2.02
N TYR A 60 -5.71 -9.76 -2.80
CA TYR A 60 -5.33 -11.12 -2.39
C TYR A 60 -3.83 -11.33 -2.21
N GLU A 61 -3.00 -10.65 -2.99
CA GLU A 61 -1.53 -10.75 -2.88
C GLU A 61 -0.94 -9.73 -1.89
N ASP A 62 -1.78 -9.08 -1.08
CA ASP A 62 -1.38 -8.10 -0.06
C ASP A 62 -0.49 -6.95 -0.60
N ILE A 63 -0.60 -6.62 -1.89
CA ILE A 63 0.29 -5.65 -2.56
C ILE A 63 0.17 -4.26 -1.93
N TYR A 64 -1.06 -3.78 -1.75
CA TYR A 64 -1.37 -2.52 -1.07
C TYR A 64 -1.95 -2.75 0.32
N THR A 65 -1.14 -3.36 1.19
CA THR A 65 -1.47 -3.54 2.60
C THR A 65 -0.64 -2.62 3.48
N SER A 66 -1.29 -2.01 4.46
CA SER A 66 -0.64 -1.20 5.50
C SER A 66 -0.96 -1.70 6.90
N PHE A 67 -0.06 -1.43 7.85
CA PHE A 67 -0.26 -1.72 9.26
C PHE A 67 -0.46 -0.43 10.03
N HIS A 68 -1.61 -0.30 10.68
CA HIS A 68 -1.95 0.85 11.49
C HIS A 68 -1.89 0.45 12.97
N ILE A 69 -1.10 1.17 13.75
CA ILE A 69 -1.04 0.97 15.20
C ILE A 69 -1.90 2.05 15.85
N ARG A 70 -2.95 1.63 16.56
CA ARG A 70 -3.77 2.50 17.39
C ARG A 70 -3.38 2.34 18.85
N LYS A 71 -3.29 3.46 19.54
CA LYS A 71 -3.07 3.52 20.99
C LYS A 71 -4.40 3.85 21.67
N TYR A 72 -4.84 2.97 22.55
CA TYR A 72 -5.94 3.19 23.46
C TYR A 72 -5.38 3.46 24.85
N GLU A 73 -5.81 4.53 25.50
CA GLU A 73 -5.33 4.92 26.83
C GLU A 73 -6.54 5.02 27.76
N ILE A 74 -6.46 4.31 28.88
CA ILE A 74 -7.49 4.31 29.94
C ILE A 74 -6.78 4.74 31.21
N GLN A 75 -7.36 5.73 31.89
CA GLN A 75 -6.84 6.27 33.14
C GLN A 75 -7.89 6.10 34.23
N THR A 76 -7.47 5.67 35.41
CA THR A 76 -8.37 5.57 36.56
C THR A 76 -8.47 6.90 37.27
N HIS A 77 -9.70 7.32 37.54
CA HIS A 77 -9.98 8.57 38.23
C HIS A 77 -10.60 8.33 39.62
N VAL A 78 -10.45 9.31 40.51
CA VAL A 78 -11.20 9.34 41.77
C VAL A 78 -12.48 10.11 41.51
N THR A 79 -13.62 9.43 41.67
CA THR A 79 -14.94 10.04 41.57
C THR A 79 -15.50 10.32 42.97
N SER A 80 -16.61 11.06 43.04
CA SER A 80 -17.34 11.28 44.30
C SER A 80 -17.87 9.98 44.94
N GLN A 81 -18.01 8.90 44.17
CA GLN A 81 -18.44 7.58 44.66
C GLN A 81 -17.28 6.66 45.05
N GLY A 82 -16.03 7.10 44.86
CA GLY A 82 -14.83 6.35 45.20
C GLY A 82 -13.82 6.28 44.05
N PRO A 83 -12.63 5.68 44.32
CA PRO A 83 -11.60 5.47 43.32
C PRO A 83 -12.00 4.38 42.32
N GLU A 84 -11.85 4.65 41.03
CA GLU A 84 -12.00 3.63 39.99
C GLU A 84 -10.88 2.58 40.09
N ARG A 85 -11.24 1.31 39.91
CA ARG A 85 -10.31 0.18 39.98
C ARG A 85 -10.44 -0.66 38.71
N ILE A 86 -9.31 -1.04 38.14
CA ILE A 86 -9.28 -1.98 37.02
C ILE A 86 -9.44 -3.40 37.59
N THR A 87 -10.44 -4.13 37.11
CA THR A 87 -10.74 -5.50 37.54
C THR A 87 -11.36 -6.30 36.40
N LYS A 88 -11.22 -7.62 36.46
CA LYS A 88 -11.92 -8.56 35.58
C LYS A 88 -13.38 -8.79 36.01
N GLU A 89 -13.70 -8.49 37.25
CA GLU A 89 -15.02 -8.71 37.85
C GLU A 89 -16.00 -7.61 37.41
N ILE A 90 -16.54 -7.74 36.20
CA ILE A 90 -17.50 -6.79 35.63
C ILE A 90 -18.92 -7.38 35.77
N PRO A 91 -19.83 -6.74 36.52
CA PRO A 91 -21.18 -7.26 36.71
C PRO A 91 -21.97 -7.22 35.41
N HIS A 92 -22.90 -8.16 35.24
CA HIS A 92 -23.83 -8.25 34.09
C HIS A 92 -23.16 -8.41 32.72
N LEU A 93 -21.92 -8.89 32.66
CA LEU A 93 -21.21 -9.12 31.40
C LEU A 93 -21.12 -10.61 31.06
N GLU A 94 -21.31 -10.93 29.79
CA GLU A 94 -21.18 -12.29 29.30
C GLU A 94 -19.72 -12.78 29.33
N ALA A 95 -19.53 -14.06 29.68
CA ALA A 95 -18.20 -14.68 29.78
C ALA A 95 -17.39 -14.60 28.47
N HIS A 96 -18.06 -14.55 27.32
CA HIS A 96 -17.39 -14.49 26.02
C HIS A 96 -16.58 -13.19 25.83
N LEU A 97 -17.01 -12.06 26.42
CA LEU A 97 -16.31 -10.78 26.34
C LEU A 97 -15.06 -10.73 27.24
N LEU A 98 -15.04 -11.56 28.29
CA LEU A 98 -13.94 -11.65 29.26
C LEU A 98 -12.81 -12.59 28.79
N ARG A 99 -12.97 -13.29 27.66
CA ARG A 99 -12.02 -14.31 27.16
C ARG A 99 -10.61 -13.77 26.90
N ASN A 100 -10.54 -12.50 26.49
CA ASN A 100 -9.31 -11.83 26.10
C ASN A 100 -8.63 -11.10 27.28
N LEU A 101 -9.27 -11.07 28.45
CA LEU A 101 -8.75 -10.38 29.64
C LEU A 101 -7.94 -11.31 30.55
N ASP A 102 -6.82 -10.81 31.05
CA ASP A 102 -6.00 -11.43 32.08
C ASP A 102 -6.71 -11.40 33.45
N LYS A 103 -6.04 -11.94 34.48
CA LYS A 103 -6.55 -11.96 35.86
C LYS A 103 -6.82 -10.57 36.47
N ASN A 104 -6.18 -9.52 35.94
CA ASN A 104 -6.33 -8.16 36.43
C ASN A 104 -7.41 -7.38 35.66
N GLY A 105 -8.03 -7.97 34.63
CA GLY A 105 -9.00 -7.29 33.77
C GLY A 105 -8.37 -6.51 32.62
N ILE A 106 -7.11 -6.81 32.27
CA ILE A 106 -6.38 -6.16 31.18
C ILE A 106 -6.29 -7.10 29.99
N VAL A 107 -6.43 -6.58 28.76
CA VAL A 107 -6.32 -7.41 27.56
C VAL A 107 -4.95 -8.08 27.45
N MET A 108 -4.92 -9.37 27.13
CA MET A 108 -3.68 -10.15 27.04
C MET A 108 -2.91 -9.83 25.76
N LEU A 109 -1.58 -9.78 25.85
CA LEU A 109 -0.68 -9.62 24.70
C LEU A 109 -0.91 -10.72 23.66
N GLY A 110 -0.91 -10.34 22.38
CA GLY A 110 -1.10 -11.26 21.26
C GLY A 110 -2.56 -11.64 20.99
N SER A 111 -3.49 -11.28 21.87
CA SER A 111 -4.93 -11.52 21.68
C SER A 111 -5.45 -10.84 20.44
N TRP A 112 -6.40 -11.52 19.80
CA TRP A 112 -7.14 -10.98 18.67
C TRP A 112 -8.44 -10.39 19.21
N VAL A 113 -8.65 -9.10 18.92
CA VAL A 113 -9.75 -8.31 19.47
C VAL A 113 -10.63 -7.78 18.36
N GLU A 114 -11.92 -7.65 18.64
CA GLU A 114 -12.94 -7.16 17.72
C GLU A 114 -13.64 -5.90 18.27
N THR A 115 -14.42 -5.24 17.42
CA THR A 115 -15.24 -4.11 17.85
C THR A 115 -16.28 -4.60 18.85
N GLY A 116 -16.28 -4.05 20.06
CA GLY A 116 -17.16 -4.46 21.15
C GLY A 116 -16.46 -5.26 22.25
N ASP A 117 -15.21 -5.70 22.02
CA ASP A 117 -14.39 -6.26 23.08
C ASP A 117 -14.02 -5.19 24.13
N ILE A 118 -13.92 -5.63 25.39
CA ILE A 118 -13.67 -4.76 26.54
C ILE A 118 -12.31 -4.07 26.36
N LEU A 119 -12.26 -2.75 26.60
CA LEU A 119 -11.09 -1.88 26.45
C LEU A 119 -10.65 -1.62 24.99
N VAL A 120 -11.44 -2.06 24.00
CA VAL A 120 -11.03 -2.01 22.59
C VAL A 120 -12.14 -1.46 21.67
N GLY A 121 -11.84 -0.35 21.00
CA GLY A 121 -12.74 0.28 20.01
C GLY A 121 -12.51 -0.16 18.56
N GLY A 122 -12.03 -1.38 18.30
CA GLY A 122 -11.83 -1.85 16.93
C GLY A 122 -11.12 -3.20 16.78
N ARG A 123 -11.15 -3.73 15.56
CA ARG A 123 -10.55 -5.03 15.22
C ARG A 123 -9.02 -4.96 15.10
N GLY A 124 -8.29 -5.92 15.65
CA GLY A 124 -6.85 -6.04 15.45
C GLY A 124 -6.15 -7.02 16.39
N ARG A 125 -4.82 -7.05 16.35
CA ARG A 125 -4.00 -7.84 17.27
C ARG A 125 -3.35 -6.94 18.30
N VAL A 126 -3.44 -7.30 19.57
CA VAL A 126 -2.76 -6.59 20.66
C VAL A 126 -1.25 -6.83 20.55
N ILE A 127 -0.49 -5.76 20.32
CA ILE A 127 0.97 -5.83 20.14
C ILE A 127 1.76 -5.47 21.39
N ASP A 128 1.23 -4.56 22.21
CA ASP A 128 1.90 -4.08 23.42
C ASP A 128 0.83 -3.60 24.41
N VAL A 129 1.08 -3.83 25.70
CA VAL A 129 0.22 -3.39 26.80
C VAL A 129 1.14 -2.86 27.88
N ARG A 130 0.95 -1.59 28.25
CA ARG A 130 1.74 -0.94 29.29
C ARG A 130 0.83 -0.47 30.40
N TRP A 131 1.11 -0.97 31.60
CA TRP A 131 0.51 -0.48 32.82
C TRP A 131 1.49 0.44 33.53
N ILE A 132 1.10 1.71 33.67
CA ILE A 132 1.91 2.76 34.27
C ILE A 132 1.17 3.23 35.52
N GLN A 133 1.81 3.07 36.67
CA GLN A 133 1.33 3.63 37.92
C GLN A 133 2.13 4.90 38.22
N LYS A 134 1.47 6.06 38.27
CA LYS A 134 2.14 7.31 38.65
C LYS A 134 2.23 7.37 40.16
N ARG A 135 3.45 7.26 40.70
CA ARG A 135 3.72 7.53 42.11
C ARG A 135 3.67 9.03 42.36
N GLY A 136 2.56 9.50 42.94
CA GLY A 136 2.45 10.83 43.52
C GLY A 136 2.60 10.75 45.04
N GLY A 137 2.97 11.85 45.69
CA GLY A 137 2.98 11.95 47.16
C GLY A 137 1.59 11.94 47.83
N SER A 138 0.53 11.61 47.08
CA SER A 138 -0.86 11.56 47.52
C SER A 138 -1.30 10.14 47.90
N SER A 139 -2.39 10.02 48.67
CA SER A 139 -2.99 8.74 49.09
C SER A 139 -3.47 7.87 47.91
N TYR A 140 -3.77 8.49 46.76
CA TYR A 140 -4.18 7.81 45.53
C TYR A 140 -3.15 8.00 44.42
N ASN A 141 -2.78 6.89 43.77
CA ASN A 141 -1.89 6.85 42.61
C ASN A 141 -2.72 6.50 41.38
N PRO A 142 -2.91 7.43 40.42
CA PRO A 142 -3.66 7.14 39.21
C PRO A 142 -2.90 6.10 38.37
N GLU A 143 -3.67 5.14 37.86
CA GLU A 143 -3.18 4.09 36.99
C GLU A 143 -3.55 4.43 35.55
N THR A 144 -2.61 4.19 34.65
CA THR A 144 -2.79 4.42 33.22
C THR A 144 -2.45 3.14 32.48
N ILE A 145 -3.42 2.58 31.78
CA ILE A 145 -3.21 1.46 30.87
C ILE A 145 -3.15 1.99 29.45
N ARG A 146 -2.10 1.60 28.73
CA ARG A 146 -1.95 1.87 27.30
C ARG A 146 -1.95 0.55 26.56
N VAL A 147 -2.92 0.38 25.68
CA VAL A 147 -3.04 -0.79 24.81
C VAL A 147 -2.71 -0.34 23.39
N TYR A 148 -1.75 -1.04 22.77
CA TYR A 148 -1.39 -0.84 21.38
C TYR A 148 -1.97 -1.98 20.54
N ILE A 149 -2.79 -1.62 19.55
CA ILE A 149 -3.47 -2.57 18.68
C ILE A 149 -3.00 -2.35 17.26
N SER A 150 -2.47 -3.40 16.64
CA SER A 150 -2.10 -3.40 15.23
C SER A 150 -3.27 -3.86 14.38
N GLN A 151 -3.59 -3.09 13.35
CA GLN A 151 -4.65 -3.34 12.40
C GLN A 151 -4.03 -3.47 11.01
N LYS A 152 -4.17 -4.65 10.40
CA LYS A 152 -3.89 -4.84 8.97
C LYS A 152 -5.01 -4.15 8.18
N ARG A 153 -4.64 -3.27 7.25
CA ARG A 153 -5.56 -2.59 6.35
C ARG A 153 -5.19 -2.95 4.91
N GLU A 154 -6.08 -3.68 4.28
CA GLU A 154 -6.06 -4.00 2.87
C GLU A 154 -6.73 -2.87 2.08
N ILE A 155 -6.33 -2.72 0.82
CA ILE A 155 -6.90 -1.74 -0.09
C ILE A 155 -8.37 -2.07 -0.38
N LYS A 156 -9.23 -1.05 -0.36
CA LYS A 156 -10.68 -1.22 -0.56
C LYS A 156 -11.27 -0.12 -1.42
N VAL A 157 -12.51 -0.35 -1.88
CA VAL A 157 -13.32 0.67 -2.55
C VAL A 157 -13.44 1.91 -1.65
N GLY A 158 -13.24 3.09 -2.24
CA GLY A 158 -13.21 4.38 -1.56
C GLY A 158 -11.82 4.82 -1.09
N ASP A 159 -10.81 3.94 -1.09
CA ASP A 159 -9.44 4.35 -0.82
C ASP A 159 -8.88 5.17 -2.00
N LYS A 160 -7.96 6.08 -1.69
CA LYS A 160 -7.35 6.98 -2.66
C LYS A 160 -5.95 6.51 -3.04
N VAL A 161 -5.71 6.39 -4.35
CA VAL A 161 -4.41 6.09 -4.94
C VAL A 161 -3.89 7.31 -5.70
N ALA A 162 -2.57 7.44 -5.83
CA ALA A 162 -1.95 8.52 -6.59
C ALA A 162 -0.60 8.09 -7.17
N GLY A 163 -0.30 8.57 -8.37
CA GLY A 163 1.02 8.48 -8.98
C GLY A 163 1.86 9.74 -8.74
N ARG A 164 3.12 9.70 -9.21
CA ARG A 164 4.11 10.78 -8.99
C ARG A 164 3.83 12.02 -9.84
N HIS A 165 3.07 11.88 -10.92
CA HIS A 165 2.69 12.95 -11.84
C HIS A 165 1.38 13.67 -11.46
N GLY A 166 0.91 13.48 -10.22
CA GLY A 166 -0.27 14.15 -9.69
C GLY A 166 -1.60 13.54 -10.14
N ASN A 167 -1.58 12.45 -10.90
CA ASN A 167 -2.75 11.62 -11.15
C ASN A 167 -3.23 11.04 -9.82
N LYS A 168 -4.46 11.37 -9.44
CA LYS A 168 -5.10 10.91 -8.20
C LYS A 168 -6.38 10.22 -8.59
N GLY A 169 -6.71 9.14 -7.90
CA GLY A 169 -8.01 8.54 -8.10
C GLY A 169 -8.52 7.80 -6.89
N ILE A 170 -9.84 7.66 -6.85
CA ILE A 170 -10.56 6.91 -5.82
C ILE A 170 -10.93 5.56 -6.43
N ILE A 171 -10.69 4.49 -5.69
CA ILE A 171 -11.06 3.15 -6.14
C ILE A 171 -12.56 3.04 -6.16
N SER A 172 -13.13 2.89 -7.36
CA SER A 172 -14.57 2.77 -7.56
C SER A 172 -15.05 1.33 -7.52
N LYS A 173 -14.27 0.41 -8.08
CA LYS A 173 -14.60 -1.01 -8.18
C LYS A 173 -13.35 -1.88 -8.17
N ILE A 174 -13.46 -3.03 -7.51
CA ILE A 174 -12.46 -4.10 -7.54
C ILE A 174 -13.02 -5.19 -8.43
N LEU A 175 -12.34 -5.50 -9.52
CA LEU A 175 -12.79 -6.50 -10.50
C LEU A 175 -12.06 -7.84 -10.32
N PRO A 176 -12.74 -8.97 -10.59
CA PRO A 176 -12.09 -10.26 -10.71
C PRO A 176 -11.01 -10.28 -11.78
N ARG A 177 -9.98 -11.12 -11.63
CA ARG A 177 -8.85 -11.17 -12.58
C ARG A 177 -9.29 -11.49 -14.01
N GLN A 178 -10.32 -12.32 -14.17
CA GLN A 178 -10.86 -12.72 -15.47
C GLN A 178 -11.62 -11.61 -16.21
N ASP A 179 -12.09 -10.59 -15.49
CA ASP A 179 -12.84 -9.46 -16.05
C ASP A 179 -11.92 -8.27 -16.36
N MET A 180 -10.66 -8.32 -15.90
CA MET A 180 -9.69 -7.27 -16.18
C MET A 180 -9.21 -7.33 -17.63
N PRO A 181 -8.92 -6.18 -18.26
CA PRO A 181 -8.20 -6.16 -19.52
C PRO A 181 -6.87 -6.91 -19.40
N TYR A 182 -6.45 -7.56 -20.47
CA TYR A 182 -5.24 -8.36 -20.49
C TYR A 182 -4.36 -8.02 -21.70
N LEU A 183 -3.06 -8.23 -21.52
CA LEU A 183 -2.05 -8.12 -22.57
C LEU A 183 -2.15 -9.31 -23.54
N GLN A 184 -1.53 -9.23 -24.72
CA GLN A 184 -1.57 -10.33 -25.70
C GLN A 184 -0.92 -11.63 -25.18
N ASP A 185 -0.04 -11.54 -24.18
CA ASP A 185 0.55 -12.68 -23.48
C ASP A 185 -0.40 -13.32 -22.42
N GLY A 186 -1.61 -12.78 -22.28
CA GLY A 186 -2.63 -13.25 -21.34
C GLY A 186 -2.51 -12.66 -19.93
N ARG A 187 -1.51 -11.82 -19.63
CA ARG A 187 -1.38 -11.20 -18.31
C ARG A 187 -2.45 -10.13 -18.09
N PRO A 188 -3.29 -10.23 -17.04
CA PRO A 188 -4.27 -9.19 -16.72
C PRO A 188 -3.58 -7.95 -16.13
N VAL A 189 -4.13 -6.77 -16.40
CA VAL A 189 -3.67 -5.51 -15.81
C VAL A 189 -4.12 -5.38 -14.36
N ASP A 190 -3.38 -4.60 -13.58
CA ASP A 190 -3.64 -4.38 -12.16
C ASP A 190 -4.55 -3.17 -11.91
N MET A 191 -4.41 -2.11 -12.70
CA MET A 191 -5.24 -0.89 -12.57
C MET A 191 -5.62 -0.32 -13.94
N VAL A 192 -6.80 0.31 -14.01
CA VAL A 192 -7.27 1.00 -15.22
C VAL A 192 -7.58 2.46 -14.90
N PHE A 193 -6.86 3.38 -15.55
CA PHE A 193 -7.11 4.82 -15.49
C PHE A 193 -7.90 5.30 -16.71
N ASN A 194 -8.59 6.42 -16.53
CA ASN A 194 -9.24 7.13 -17.61
C ASN A 194 -8.21 7.90 -18.45
N PRO A 195 -8.13 7.68 -19.77
CA PRO A 195 -7.21 8.42 -20.64
C PRO A 195 -7.51 9.93 -20.67
N LEU A 196 -8.77 10.36 -20.45
CA LEU A 196 -9.16 11.77 -20.47
C LEU A 196 -8.49 12.59 -19.35
N GLY A 197 -8.03 11.93 -18.28
CA GLY A 197 -7.32 12.57 -17.17
C GLY A 197 -5.91 13.05 -17.51
N VAL A 198 -5.34 12.63 -18.65
CA VAL A 198 -3.96 12.97 -19.05
C VAL A 198 -3.88 14.28 -19.85
N PRO A 199 -4.60 14.45 -20.99
CA PRO A 199 -4.51 15.66 -21.78
C PRO A 199 -5.00 16.89 -21.03
N SER A 200 -6.06 16.73 -20.24
CA SER A 200 -6.65 17.81 -19.42
C SER A 200 -5.71 18.35 -18.35
N ARG A 201 -4.77 17.53 -17.86
CA ARG A 201 -3.82 17.89 -16.79
C ARG A 201 -2.40 18.14 -17.30
N MET A 202 -2.15 17.93 -18.59
CA MET A 202 -0.85 18.10 -19.24
C MET A 202 0.28 17.32 -18.56
N ASN A 203 -0.02 16.16 -17.98
CA ASN A 203 0.94 15.32 -17.25
C ASN A 203 1.38 14.10 -18.10
N VAL A 204 1.91 14.39 -19.29
CA VAL A 204 2.37 13.37 -20.28
C VAL A 204 3.47 12.48 -19.73
N GLY A 205 4.25 12.95 -18.74
CA GLY A 205 5.30 12.17 -18.08
C GLY A 205 4.84 10.80 -17.56
N GLN A 206 3.58 10.67 -17.12
CA GLN A 206 3.06 9.37 -16.66
C GLN A 206 2.94 8.33 -17.79
N ILE A 207 2.75 8.78 -19.04
CA ILE A 207 2.69 7.89 -20.21
C ILE A 207 4.09 7.40 -20.55
N PHE A 208 5.09 8.27 -20.48
CA PHE A 208 6.50 7.88 -20.62
C PHE A 208 6.93 6.93 -19.50
N GLU A 209 6.55 7.20 -18.24
CA GLU A 209 6.79 6.30 -17.10
C GLU A 209 6.15 4.91 -17.33
N CYS A 210 4.88 4.87 -17.73
CA CYS A 210 4.17 3.63 -18.00
C CYS A 210 4.82 2.82 -19.13
N SER A 211 5.19 3.50 -20.22
CA SER A 211 5.79 2.87 -21.40
C SER A 211 7.19 2.33 -21.11
N LEU A 212 8.03 3.12 -20.42
CA LEU A 212 9.36 2.67 -20.00
C LEU A 212 9.27 1.55 -18.96
N GLY A 213 8.28 1.61 -18.07
CA GLY A 213 8.01 0.56 -17.09
C GLY A 213 7.66 -0.76 -17.76
N LEU A 214 6.85 -0.74 -18.82
CA LEU A 214 6.54 -1.94 -19.61
C LEU A 214 7.79 -2.51 -20.29
N ALA A 215 8.61 -1.67 -20.91
CA ALA A 215 9.88 -2.11 -21.51
C ALA A 215 10.82 -2.71 -20.45
N GLY A 216 10.91 -2.08 -19.27
CA GLY A 216 11.73 -2.57 -18.16
C GLY A 216 11.26 -3.90 -17.58
N ASP A 217 9.94 -4.11 -17.47
CA ASP A 217 9.37 -5.39 -17.04
C ASP A 217 9.70 -6.52 -18.04
N LEU A 218 9.64 -6.22 -19.34
CA LEU A 218 9.96 -7.17 -20.41
C LEU A 218 11.47 -7.48 -20.54
N LEU A 219 12.32 -6.50 -20.26
CA LEU A 219 13.79 -6.61 -20.35
C LEU A 219 14.47 -6.96 -19.01
N ASP A 220 13.72 -7.06 -17.92
CA ASP A 220 14.21 -7.19 -16.54
C ASP A 220 15.22 -6.07 -16.16
N ARG A 221 14.86 -4.82 -16.46
CA ARG A 221 15.68 -3.63 -16.26
C ARG A 221 14.99 -2.60 -15.38
N HIS A 222 15.78 -1.91 -14.56
CA HIS A 222 15.37 -0.73 -13.80
C HIS A 222 16.08 0.52 -14.32
N TYR A 223 15.32 1.58 -14.56
CA TYR A 223 15.84 2.83 -15.12
C TYR A 223 15.87 3.93 -14.06
N ARG A 224 16.94 4.74 -14.10
CA ARG A 224 17.06 5.98 -13.32
C ARG A 224 17.19 7.14 -14.29
N ILE A 225 16.17 8.00 -14.32
CA ILE A 225 16.15 9.18 -15.17
C ILE A 225 16.41 10.42 -14.30
N ALA A 226 17.36 11.25 -14.73
CA ALA A 226 17.61 12.53 -14.10
C ALA A 226 16.50 13.53 -14.44
N PRO A 227 16.03 14.36 -13.49
CA PRO A 227 15.12 15.46 -13.81
C PRO A 227 15.75 16.41 -14.83
N PHE A 228 14.93 16.96 -15.74
CA PHE A 228 15.35 17.92 -16.76
C PHE A 228 16.45 17.41 -17.71
N ASP A 229 16.37 16.14 -18.09
CA ASP A 229 17.22 15.49 -19.10
C ASP A 229 17.23 16.24 -20.45
N GLU A 230 16.10 16.85 -20.82
CA GLU A 230 15.97 17.64 -22.05
C GLU A 230 16.90 18.86 -22.12
N ARG A 231 17.52 19.27 -21.00
CA ARG A 231 18.57 20.29 -21.01
C ARG A 231 19.79 19.87 -21.83
N TYR A 232 20.06 18.57 -21.90
CA TYR A 232 21.23 18.01 -22.57
C TYR A 232 20.90 17.57 -23.99
N GLU A 233 19.70 17.05 -24.22
CA GLU A 233 19.29 16.55 -25.53
C GLU A 233 17.78 16.75 -25.76
N GLN A 234 17.42 17.31 -26.92
CA GLN A 234 16.01 17.48 -27.30
C GLN A 234 15.30 16.13 -27.44
N GLU A 235 14.10 16.02 -26.85
CA GLU A 235 13.28 14.80 -26.79
C GLU A 235 13.99 13.59 -26.16
N ALA A 236 14.95 13.81 -25.24
CA ALA A 236 15.73 12.76 -24.59
C ALA A 236 14.85 11.62 -24.03
N SER A 237 13.83 11.96 -23.25
CA SER A 237 12.90 11.00 -22.67
C SER A 237 12.16 10.18 -23.74
N ARG A 238 11.71 10.82 -24.83
CA ARG A 238 11.03 10.11 -25.92
C ARG A 238 11.96 9.15 -26.63
N LYS A 239 13.18 9.60 -26.95
CA LYS A 239 14.20 8.76 -27.62
C LYS A 239 14.51 7.52 -26.79
N LEU A 240 14.75 7.69 -25.49
CA LEU A 240 15.01 6.59 -24.56
C LEU A 240 13.84 5.61 -24.50
N VAL A 241 12.61 6.10 -24.33
CA VAL A 241 11.43 5.24 -24.21
C VAL A 241 11.21 4.43 -25.50
N PHE A 242 11.31 5.07 -26.65
CA PHE A 242 11.10 4.41 -27.94
C PHE A 242 12.22 3.41 -28.25
N SER A 243 13.48 3.72 -27.89
CA SER A 243 14.58 2.77 -28.08
C SER A 243 14.43 1.53 -27.21
N GLU A 244 14.06 1.68 -25.94
CA GLU A 244 13.88 0.53 -25.03
C GLU A 244 12.65 -0.31 -25.42
N LEU A 245 11.55 0.32 -25.85
CA LEU A 245 10.39 -0.41 -26.37
C LEU A 245 10.74 -1.20 -27.65
N TYR A 246 11.54 -0.62 -28.53
CA TYR A 246 12.02 -1.29 -29.73
C TYR A 246 12.99 -2.43 -29.42
N GLU A 247 13.86 -2.27 -28.42
CA GLU A 247 14.69 -3.37 -27.92
C GLU A 247 13.83 -4.48 -27.31
N ALA A 248 12.81 -4.13 -26.52
CA ALA A 248 11.89 -5.07 -25.92
C ALA A 248 11.11 -5.87 -26.98
N SER A 249 10.63 -5.23 -28.05
CA SER A 249 9.91 -5.93 -29.12
C SER A 249 10.78 -6.89 -29.92
N LYS A 250 12.10 -6.63 -30.00
CA LYS A 250 13.07 -7.52 -30.65
C LYS A 250 13.51 -8.69 -29.77
N GLN A 251 13.79 -8.42 -28.50
CA GLN A 251 14.35 -9.41 -27.58
C GLN A 251 13.29 -10.32 -26.99
N THR A 252 12.05 -9.85 -26.89
CA THR A 252 10.93 -10.66 -26.41
C THR A 252 10.09 -11.16 -27.57
N ALA A 253 9.36 -12.26 -27.37
CA ALA A 253 8.42 -12.81 -28.36
C ALA A 253 7.14 -11.96 -28.51
N ASN A 254 7.19 -10.67 -28.18
CA ASN A 254 6.06 -9.74 -28.11
C ASN A 254 6.23 -8.60 -29.13
N PRO A 255 6.01 -8.86 -30.44
CA PRO A 255 6.17 -7.84 -31.48
C PRO A 255 5.20 -6.65 -31.32
N TRP A 256 4.07 -6.88 -30.65
CA TRP A 256 3.01 -5.89 -30.37
C TRP A 256 3.44 -4.77 -29.41
N VAL A 257 4.58 -4.91 -28.72
CA VAL A 257 5.04 -3.90 -27.74
C VAL A 257 5.43 -2.59 -28.43
N PHE A 258 5.87 -2.66 -29.69
CA PHE A 258 6.29 -1.48 -30.44
C PHE A 258 6.08 -1.67 -31.94
N GLU A 259 5.20 -0.87 -32.55
CA GLU A 259 5.00 -0.82 -34.00
C GLU A 259 5.72 0.39 -34.60
N PRO A 260 6.78 0.20 -35.43
CA PRO A 260 7.53 1.30 -36.03
C PRO A 260 6.71 2.19 -36.96
N GLU A 261 5.64 1.64 -37.55
CA GLU A 261 4.79 2.34 -38.53
C GLU A 261 3.72 3.22 -37.86
N CYS A 262 3.44 3.00 -36.56
CA CYS A 262 2.51 3.79 -35.76
C CYS A 262 3.27 4.60 -34.72
N ALA A 263 3.90 5.71 -35.14
CA ALA A 263 4.74 6.57 -34.30
C ALA A 263 4.03 7.27 -33.09
N CYS A 264 2.78 6.92 -32.76
CA CYS A 264 1.94 7.63 -31.80
C CYS A 264 1.18 6.78 -30.76
N SER A 265 1.33 5.45 -30.66
CA SER A 265 0.60 4.70 -29.61
C SER A 265 1.30 3.40 -29.17
N PRO A 266 1.67 3.25 -27.88
CA PRO A 266 1.77 1.92 -27.30
C PRO A 266 0.37 1.29 -27.31
N LEU A 267 0.25 0.12 -27.94
CA LEU A 267 -1.04 -0.51 -28.25
C LEU A 267 -1.86 -0.82 -26.99
N LEU A 268 -3.16 -0.51 -27.08
CA LEU A 268 -4.16 -0.68 -26.01
C LEU A 268 -4.37 -2.17 -25.66
N PRO A 269 -4.68 -2.49 -24.39
CA PRO A 269 -5.09 -3.85 -24.02
C PRO A 269 -6.37 -4.26 -24.77
N TYR A 270 -6.48 -5.54 -25.11
CA TYR A 270 -7.65 -6.07 -25.81
C TYR A 270 -8.88 -6.03 -24.88
N PRO A 271 -10.01 -5.44 -25.30
CA PRO A 271 -11.25 -5.58 -24.54
C PRO A 271 -11.72 -7.04 -24.63
N GLY A 272 -11.85 -7.70 -23.49
CA GLY A 272 -12.44 -9.03 -23.38
C GLY A 272 -13.87 -9.04 -23.93
N LYS A 273 -14.16 -10.06 -24.74
CA LYS A 273 -15.41 -10.48 -25.40
C LYS A 273 -16.70 -9.78 -24.97
N SER A 274 -17.31 -9.10 -25.93
CA SER A 274 -18.77 -9.11 -26.11
C SER A 274 -19.25 -10.54 -26.43
N LEU A 275 -20.05 -11.10 -25.53
CA LEU A 275 -21.04 -12.14 -25.82
C LEU A 275 -22.41 -11.60 -25.44
#